data_AF-A0A4Y2H4F6-F1
#
_entry.id   AF-A0A4Y2H4F6-F1
#
_cell.length_a   1.000
_cell.length_b   1.000
_cell.length_c   1.000
_cell.angle_alpha   90.00
_cell.angle_beta   90.00
_cell.angle_gamma   90.00
#
_symmetry.space_group_name_H-M   'P 1'
#
loop_
_entity.id
_entity.type
_entity.pdbx_description
1 polymer ?
#
loop_
_entity_poly.entity_id
_entity_poly.type
_entity_poly.pdbx_seq_one_letter_code
_entity_poly.pdbx_strand_id
1 'polypeptide(L)'
;MQLAILCRSSDIKYFGFKAVLQPLIKDVKLLETDGIIISGIPHNVKGGIVSIIGDNLAAQIGGYVTNFSTNVRCCRFCIATKSDMQANFIESKFVQRTKQLYNHHLSLVNMDSKYTSVYGLKSDSPFNCLKYFHCSNMLPPDAMHDLLEGVVPFELGLIINYFIVKKYITLSQLNCKIKHSKFGFHDAANKPTIIPESFQKGIKMIAARTWCLLRFLPLIIGQSVPYSEPAWCLLLTLKEIVHIVLAPKINLSYVSYLTHLIQDHHNLLKEIFPTVKLTPKFHFLVQYPRRILAFGPLTCFWSTTTMLL
;
A
#
# COMPACT_ATOMS: atom_id res chain seq x y z
N MET A 1 -1.85 19.22 12.25
CA MET A 1 -0.55 18.57 11.98
C MET A 1 0.53 19.56 12.35
N GLN A 2 1.48 19.17 13.20
CA GLN A 2 2.62 20.01 13.58
C GLN A 2 3.89 19.43 12.94
N LEU A 3 4.76 20.28 12.41
CA LEU A 3 6.02 19.88 11.80
C LEU A 3 7.08 19.71 12.89
N ALA A 4 7.61 18.49 13.04
CA ALA A 4 8.65 18.20 14.03
C ALA A 4 10.07 18.32 13.48
N ILE A 5 10.31 17.84 12.25
CA ILE A 5 11.59 17.90 11.56
C ILE A 5 11.37 18.17 10.07
N LEU A 6 12.23 19.00 9.49
CA LEU A 6 12.37 19.20 8.05
C LEU A 6 13.85 19.08 7.67
N CYS A 7 14.14 18.33 6.62
CA CYS A 7 15.49 18.18 6.08
C CYS A 7 15.42 17.96 4.56
N ARG A 8 16.53 18.20 3.86
CA ARG A 8 16.60 17.88 2.42
C ARG A 8 16.97 16.43 2.22
N SER A 9 16.50 15.84 1.13
CA SER A 9 16.87 14.49 0.70
C SER A 9 18.39 14.30 0.54
N SER A 10 19.11 15.37 0.17
CA SER A 10 20.59 15.38 0.11
C SER A 10 21.22 15.16 1.48
N ASP A 11 20.64 15.73 2.53
CA ASP A 11 21.17 15.62 3.89
C ASP A 11 20.95 14.19 4.42
N ILE A 12 19.82 13.55 4.09
CA ILE A 12 19.58 12.13 4.38
C ILE A 12 20.61 11.24 3.64
N LYS A 13 20.91 11.54 2.37
CA LYS A 13 21.91 10.78 1.60
C LYS A 13 23.31 10.90 2.18
N TYR A 14 23.67 12.08 2.68
CA TYR A 14 25.01 12.37 3.20
C TYR A 14 25.19 11.91 4.65
N PHE A 15 24.26 12.24 5.54
CA PHE A 15 24.37 11.97 6.99
C PHE A 15 23.64 10.69 7.44
N GLY A 16 22.69 10.19 6.65
CA GLY A 16 21.83 9.06 7.00
C GLY A 16 20.69 9.44 7.96
N PHE A 17 19.64 8.62 7.98
CA PHE A 17 18.45 8.85 8.82
C PHE A 17 18.77 8.97 10.31
N LYS A 18 19.73 8.18 10.82
CA LYS A 18 20.06 8.17 12.25
C LYS A 18 20.58 9.51 12.76
N ALA A 19 21.42 10.19 11.99
CA ALA A 19 21.95 11.49 12.36
C ALA A 19 20.87 12.58 12.22
N VAL A 20 20.17 12.59 11.09
CA VAL A 20 19.12 13.60 10.79
C VAL A 20 17.97 13.55 11.79
N LEU A 21 17.54 12.36 12.21
CA LEU A 21 16.40 12.17 13.12
C LEU A 21 16.80 12.16 14.60
N GLN A 22 18.09 12.32 14.91
CA GLN A 22 18.58 12.27 16.29
C GLN A 22 17.86 13.27 17.22
N PRO A 23 17.59 14.53 16.84
CA PRO A 23 16.89 15.49 17.71
C PRO A 23 15.50 14.97 18.11
N LEU A 24 14.68 14.57 17.13
CA LEU A 24 13.34 14.02 17.37
C LEU A 24 13.38 12.77 18.24
N ILE A 25 14.34 11.87 18.01
CA ILE A 25 14.46 10.64 18.80
C ILE A 25 14.81 10.96 20.26
N LYS A 26 15.64 11.99 20.52
CA LYS A 26 15.93 12.44 21.89
C LYS A 26 14.67 12.97 22.57
N ASP A 27 13.90 13.82 21.89
CA ASP A 27 12.67 14.40 22.43
C ASP A 27 11.62 13.33 22.72
N VAL A 28 11.46 12.35 21.82
CA VAL A 28 10.54 11.21 22.04
C VAL A 28 11.00 10.36 23.22
N LYS A 29 12.31 10.15 23.41
CA LYS A 29 12.81 9.42 24.59
C LYS A 29 12.45 10.13 25.89
N LEU A 30 12.64 11.45 25.96
CA LEU A 30 12.22 12.25 27.11
C LEU A 30 10.71 12.13 27.34
N LEU A 31 9.92 12.17 26.27
CA LEU A 31 8.47 12.01 26.35
C LEU A 31 8.02 10.62 26.85
N GLU A 32 8.75 9.56 26.48
CA GLU A 32 8.48 8.17 26.90
C GLU A 32 8.92 7.89 28.35
N THR A 33 10.03 8.48 28.80
CA THR A 33 10.61 8.24 30.14
C THR A 33 10.12 9.24 31.18
N ASP A 34 10.25 10.53 30.87
CA ASP A 34 10.10 11.63 31.82
C ASP A 34 8.72 12.28 31.68
N GLY A 35 8.16 12.33 30.47
CA GLY A 35 6.89 12.98 30.18
C GLY A 35 6.99 14.51 30.15
N ILE A 36 5.84 15.17 30.04
CA ILE A 36 5.71 16.63 30.06
C ILE A 36 4.55 17.06 30.96
N ILE A 37 4.70 18.22 31.60
CA ILE A 37 3.61 18.88 32.33
C ILE A 37 2.84 19.75 31.33
N ILE A 38 1.54 19.51 31.22
CA ILE A 38 0.65 20.26 30.34
C ILE A 38 -0.30 21.10 31.21
N SER A 39 -0.37 22.41 30.94
CA SER A 39 -1.27 23.31 31.66
C SER A 39 -2.72 22.80 31.58
N GLY A 40 -3.37 22.69 32.73
CA GLY A 40 -4.73 22.15 32.84
C GLY A 40 -4.83 20.63 32.95
N ILE A 41 -3.71 19.89 32.85
CA ILE A 41 -3.68 18.44 33.13
C ILE A 41 -2.96 18.22 34.47
N PRO A 42 -3.65 17.67 35.50
CA PRO A 42 -3.11 17.59 36.87
C PRO A 42 -2.01 16.53 37.05
N HIS A 43 -1.62 15.83 35.98
CA HIS A 43 -0.67 14.73 36.01
C HIS A 43 0.33 14.86 34.86
N ASN A 44 1.51 14.30 35.09
CA ASN A 44 2.56 14.23 34.09
C ASN A 44 2.13 13.35 32.91
N VAL A 45 2.22 13.87 31.69
CA VAL A 45 1.76 13.21 30.47
C VAL A 45 2.95 12.59 29.75
N LYS A 46 2.90 11.27 29.55
CA LYS A 46 3.86 10.54 28.72
C LYS A 46 3.30 10.28 27.35
N GLY A 47 4.19 10.10 26.38
CA GLY A 47 3.83 9.84 24.99
C GLY A 47 4.92 9.06 24.28
N GLY A 48 4.61 8.61 23.07
CA GLY A 48 5.52 7.83 22.24
C GLY A 48 5.00 7.73 20.81
N ILE A 49 5.78 7.09 19.94
CA ILE A 49 5.39 6.90 18.54
C ILE A 49 4.50 5.66 18.42
N VAL A 50 3.27 5.86 17.96
CA VAL A 50 2.33 4.76 17.67
C VAL A 50 2.70 4.06 16.36
N SER A 51 2.97 4.84 15.31
CA SER A 51 3.35 4.33 13.99
C SER A 51 4.08 5.39 13.18
N ILE A 52 4.82 4.94 12.16
CA ILE A 52 5.38 5.83 11.15
C ILE A 52 4.69 5.51 9.82
N ILE A 53 3.97 6.51 9.31
CA ILE A 53 3.16 6.42 8.10
C ILE A 53 3.99 6.89 6.91
N GLY A 54 3.92 6.14 5.82
CA GLY A 54 4.51 6.55 4.55
C GLY A 54 4.33 5.48 3.48
N ASP A 55 4.56 5.89 2.24
CA ASP A 55 4.56 5.00 1.09
C ASP A 55 5.67 3.95 1.18
N ASN A 56 5.76 3.11 0.15
CA ASN A 56 6.76 2.06 0.07
C ASN A 56 8.21 2.59 0.01
N LEU A 57 8.41 3.81 -0.48
CA LEU A 57 9.71 4.45 -0.49
C LEU A 57 10.09 4.95 0.91
N ALA A 58 9.13 5.54 1.65
CA ALA A 58 9.30 5.98 3.03
C ALA A 58 9.55 4.82 4.00
N ALA A 59 9.13 3.59 3.67
CA ALA A 59 9.44 2.40 4.45
C ALA A 59 10.96 2.15 4.63
N GLN A 60 11.84 2.80 3.85
CA GLN A 60 13.28 2.81 4.10
C GLN A 60 13.68 3.29 5.51
N ILE A 61 12.81 4.05 6.19
CA ILE A 61 13.01 4.46 7.58
C ILE A 61 13.01 3.27 8.56
N GLY A 62 12.42 2.14 8.15
CA GLY A 62 12.53 0.85 8.82
C GLY A 62 13.80 0.08 8.48
N GLY A 63 14.67 0.64 7.63
CA GLY A 63 15.85 -0.02 7.07
C GLY A 63 15.55 -0.95 5.90
N TYR A 64 14.32 -0.98 5.38
CA TYR A 64 13.93 -1.88 4.29
C TYR A 64 14.48 -1.44 2.92
N VAL A 65 14.63 -2.40 2.00
CA VAL A 65 14.94 -2.11 0.60
C VAL A 65 13.76 -1.44 -0.10
N THR A 66 14.06 -0.49 -0.98
CA THR A 66 13.06 0.29 -1.75
C THR A 66 12.97 -0.12 -3.22
N ASN A 67 13.97 -0.85 -3.73
CA ASN A 67 13.94 -1.39 -5.08
C ASN A 67 13.29 -2.77 -5.06
N PHE A 68 12.14 -2.93 -5.71
CA PHE A 68 11.46 -4.22 -5.75
C PHE A 68 11.88 -5.13 -6.90
N SER A 69 12.67 -4.64 -7.86
CA SER A 69 13.05 -5.41 -9.05
C SER A 69 14.18 -6.39 -8.79
N THR A 70 15.17 -6.04 -7.96
CA THR A 70 16.39 -6.84 -7.76
C THR A 70 16.40 -7.69 -6.48
N ASN A 71 15.60 -7.32 -5.47
CA ASN A 71 15.63 -8.00 -4.18
C ASN A 71 14.77 -9.28 -4.16
N VAL A 72 15.23 -10.34 -3.49
CA VAL A 72 14.51 -11.62 -3.38
C VAL A 72 13.26 -11.45 -2.53
N ARG A 73 13.38 -10.70 -1.43
CA ARG A 73 12.28 -10.35 -0.52
C ARG A 73 12.06 -8.84 -0.54
N CYS A 74 10.81 -8.43 -0.69
CA CYS A 74 10.44 -7.01 -0.79
C CYS A 74 9.27 -6.60 0.11
N CYS A 75 8.58 -7.57 0.72
CA CYS A 75 7.52 -7.27 1.67
C CYS A 75 8.13 -6.88 3.02
N ARG A 76 7.66 -5.76 3.61
CA ARG A 76 8.06 -5.35 4.98
C ARG A 76 7.34 -6.15 6.07
N PHE A 77 6.22 -6.77 5.74
CA PHE A 77 5.35 -7.48 6.68
C PHE A 77 5.73 -8.94 6.91
N CYS A 78 6.22 -9.63 5.88
CA CYS A 78 6.55 -11.05 5.91
C CYS A 78 7.89 -11.33 5.20
N ILE A 79 8.33 -12.58 5.23
CA ILE A 79 9.57 -13.04 4.58
C ILE A 79 9.32 -13.81 3.28
N ALA A 80 8.22 -13.52 2.58
CA ALA A 80 7.92 -14.09 1.27
C ALA A 80 8.98 -13.70 0.22
N THR A 81 9.43 -14.68 -0.55
CA THR A 81 10.17 -14.43 -1.79
C THR A 81 9.21 -14.00 -2.89
N LYS A 82 9.73 -13.39 -3.96
CA LYS A 82 8.92 -13.11 -5.16
C LYS A 82 8.22 -14.32 -5.74
N SER A 83 8.85 -15.49 -5.67
CA SER A 83 8.24 -16.74 -6.14
C SER A 83 7.01 -17.08 -5.29
N ASP A 84 7.14 -17.00 -3.96
CA ASP A 84 6.04 -17.26 -3.04
C ASP A 84 4.87 -16.29 -3.28
N MET A 85 5.18 -15.01 -3.56
CA MET A 85 4.18 -13.98 -3.87
C MET A 85 3.43 -14.22 -5.19
N GLN A 86 4.00 -14.98 -6.14
CA GLN A 86 3.31 -15.36 -7.37
C GLN A 86 2.48 -16.65 -7.20
N ALA A 87 2.82 -17.48 -6.21
CA ALA A 87 2.28 -18.82 -6.05
C ALA A 87 1.20 -18.93 -4.95
N ASN A 88 1.18 -18.01 -3.97
CA ASN A 88 0.26 -18.07 -2.84
C ASN A 88 -0.39 -16.71 -2.57
N PHE A 89 -1.70 -16.72 -2.29
CA PHE A 89 -2.48 -15.52 -1.96
C PHE A 89 -3.15 -15.59 -0.59
N ILE A 90 -2.70 -16.51 0.27
CA ILE A 90 -3.23 -16.75 1.61
C ILE A 90 -2.21 -16.27 2.64
N GLU A 91 -2.60 -15.36 3.53
CA GLU A 91 -1.70 -14.76 4.53
C GLU A 91 -1.02 -15.81 5.41
N SER A 92 -1.76 -16.83 5.85
CA SER A 92 -1.27 -17.87 6.76
C SER A 92 -0.20 -18.78 6.15
N LYS A 93 0.02 -18.73 4.83
CA LYS A 93 1.13 -19.41 4.15
C LYS A 93 2.46 -18.66 4.28
N PHE A 94 2.45 -17.43 4.77
CA PHE A 94 3.64 -16.59 4.88
C PHE A 94 4.10 -16.42 6.32
N VAL A 95 5.40 -16.63 6.54
CA VAL A 95 6.03 -16.33 7.82
C VAL A 95 6.14 -14.82 8.00
N GLN A 96 5.55 -14.31 9.08
CA GLN A 96 5.56 -12.88 9.38
C GLN A 96 6.93 -12.43 9.89
N ARG A 97 7.30 -11.18 9.56
CA ARG A 97 8.54 -10.58 10.07
C ARG A 97 8.32 -10.09 11.51
N THR A 98 8.72 -10.90 12.47
CA THR A 98 8.72 -10.53 13.90
C THR A 98 9.92 -9.64 14.24
N LYS A 99 9.93 -9.03 15.43
CA LYS A 99 11.09 -8.30 15.96
C LYS A 99 12.34 -9.20 16.03
N GLN A 100 12.18 -10.44 16.45
CA GLN A 100 13.26 -11.43 16.54
C GLN A 100 13.84 -11.73 15.15
N LEU A 101 12.98 -11.99 14.16
CA LEU A 101 13.43 -12.24 12.78
C LEU A 101 14.06 -11.01 12.15
N TYR A 102 13.51 -9.82 12.40
CA TYR A 102 14.13 -8.56 11.96
C TYR A 102 15.56 -8.43 12.50
N ASN A 103 15.75 -8.60 13.81
CA ASN A 103 17.05 -8.48 14.46
C ASN A 103 18.04 -9.55 13.98
N HIS A 104 17.57 -10.79 13.79
CA HIS A 104 18.39 -11.86 13.25
C HIS A 104 18.86 -11.54 11.82
N HIS A 105 17.96 -11.15 10.93
CA HIS A 105 18.33 -10.76 9.56
C HIS A 105 19.24 -9.53 9.54
N LEU A 106 19.01 -8.55 10.42
CA LEU A 106 19.89 -7.39 10.57
C LEU A 106 21.31 -7.81 10.96
N SER A 107 21.46 -8.76 11.88
CA SER A 107 22.79 -9.29 12.25
C SER A 107 23.51 -9.91 11.07
N LEU A 108 22.80 -10.66 10.21
CA LEU A 108 23.35 -11.25 8.99
C LEU A 108 23.74 -10.19 7.96
N VAL A 109 22.91 -9.17 7.75
CA VAL A 109 23.20 -8.05 6.84
C VAL A 109 24.42 -7.25 7.30
N ASN A 110 24.59 -7.08 8.61
CA ASN A 110 25.77 -6.41 9.18
C ASN A 110 27.04 -7.26 9.04
N MET A 111 26.93 -8.59 9.00
CA MET A 111 28.06 -9.48 8.72
C MET A 111 28.45 -9.44 7.24
N ASP A 112 27.47 -9.45 6.33
CA ASP A 112 27.73 -9.42 4.89
C ASP A 112 26.58 -8.75 4.13
N SER A 113 26.91 -7.67 3.41
CA SER A 113 25.95 -6.86 2.66
C SER A 113 25.22 -7.64 1.56
N LYS A 114 25.73 -8.81 1.11
CA LYS A 114 25.04 -9.69 0.14
C LYS A 114 23.67 -10.15 0.63
N TYR A 115 23.49 -10.24 1.96
CA TYR A 115 22.21 -10.65 2.56
C TYR A 115 21.13 -9.56 2.46
N THR A 116 21.48 -8.33 2.06
CA THR A 116 20.52 -7.25 1.83
C THR A 116 19.40 -7.67 0.87
N SER A 117 19.79 -8.24 -0.28
CA SER A 117 18.83 -8.68 -1.30
C SER A 117 18.01 -9.88 -0.84
N VAL A 118 18.63 -10.76 -0.05
CA VAL A 118 18.00 -11.98 0.46
C VAL A 118 16.89 -11.64 1.45
N TYR A 119 17.11 -10.70 2.38
CA TYR A 119 16.17 -10.39 3.45
C TYR A 119 15.34 -9.12 3.23
N GLY A 120 15.69 -8.33 2.22
CA GLY A 120 15.04 -7.05 1.93
C GLY A 120 15.29 -5.99 3.00
N LEU A 121 16.46 -6.05 3.67
CA LEU A 121 16.84 -5.16 4.77
C LEU A 121 18.27 -4.64 4.53
N LYS A 122 18.47 -3.33 4.67
CA LYS A 122 19.74 -2.63 4.44
C LYS A 122 20.42 -2.17 5.72
N SER A 123 19.62 -1.79 6.72
CA SER A 123 20.11 -1.19 7.96
C SER A 123 19.09 -1.37 9.08
N ASP A 124 19.46 -0.94 10.28
CA ASP A 124 18.51 -0.79 11.38
C ASP A 124 17.63 0.45 11.18
N SER A 125 16.45 0.47 11.80
CA SER A 125 15.63 1.67 11.92
C SER A 125 16.15 2.55 13.05
N PRO A 126 16.30 3.87 12.85
CA PRO A 126 16.75 4.75 13.91
C PRO A 126 15.76 4.82 15.10
N PHE A 127 14.48 4.47 14.87
CA PHE A 127 13.44 4.45 15.90
C PHE A 127 13.37 3.14 16.70
N ASN A 128 14.07 2.08 16.31
CA ASN A 128 14.09 0.82 17.07
C ASN A 128 14.74 0.98 18.46
N CYS A 129 15.38 2.12 18.74
CA CYS A 129 15.92 2.47 20.05
C CYS A 129 14.90 3.08 21.03
N LEU A 130 13.66 3.29 20.61
CA LEU A 130 12.55 3.73 21.45
C LEU A 130 11.95 2.56 22.24
N LYS A 131 11.32 2.86 23.39
CA LYS A 131 10.84 1.83 24.31
C LYS A 131 9.62 1.10 23.77
N TYR A 132 8.69 1.84 23.19
CA TYR A 132 7.39 1.32 22.77
C TYR A 132 7.28 1.11 21.26
N PHE A 133 8.34 1.40 20.49
CA PHE A 133 8.31 1.31 19.03
C PHE A 133 9.24 0.23 18.45
N HIS A 134 8.77 -0.45 17.41
CA HIS A 134 9.62 -1.27 16.53
C HIS A 134 9.09 -1.31 15.09
N CYS A 135 9.97 -1.07 14.11
CA CYS A 135 9.60 -0.92 12.71
C CYS A 135 9.03 -2.19 12.05
N SER A 136 9.23 -3.38 12.63
CA SER A 136 8.63 -4.63 12.12
C SER A 136 7.10 -4.64 12.20
N ASN A 137 6.54 -3.92 13.18
CA ASN A 137 5.11 -3.96 13.49
C ASN A 137 4.42 -2.61 13.37
N MET A 138 5.16 -1.50 13.36
CA MET A 138 4.61 -0.13 13.47
C MET A 138 4.76 0.72 12.21
N LEU A 139 4.84 0.06 11.05
CA LEU A 139 4.82 0.68 9.72
C LEU A 139 3.58 0.21 8.95
N PRO A 140 2.41 0.85 9.12
CA PRO A 140 1.18 0.45 8.44
C PRO A 140 1.33 0.50 6.90
N PRO A 141 0.51 -0.25 6.15
CA PRO A 141 0.43 -0.13 4.69
C PRO A 141 -0.16 1.23 4.29
N ASP A 142 0.22 1.73 3.11
CA ASP A 142 -0.35 2.94 2.54
C ASP A 142 -1.38 2.54 1.48
N ALA A 143 -2.65 2.51 1.89
CA ALA A 143 -3.72 2.02 1.02
C ALA A 143 -3.92 2.87 -0.24
N MET A 144 -3.58 4.16 -0.23
CA MET A 144 -3.72 5.04 -1.38
C MET A 144 -2.70 4.65 -2.44
N HIS A 145 -1.42 4.59 -2.07
CA HIS A 145 -0.36 4.26 -3.01
C HIS A 145 -0.42 2.80 -3.47
N ASP A 146 -0.76 1.88 -2.57
CA ASP A 146 -0.81 0.45 -2.89
C ASP A 146 -2.01 0.10 -3.79
N LEU A 147 -3.21 0.61 -3.49
CA LEU A 147 -4.41 0.38 -4.31
C LEU A 147 -4.51 1.36 -5.46
N LEU A 148 -4.68 2.66 -5.17
CA LEU A 148 -5.14 3.66 -6.14
C LEU A 148 -4.04 4.12 -7.10
N GLU A 149 -2.77 3.97 -6.73
CA GLU A 149 -1.61 4.23 -7.60
C GLU A 149 -0.86 2.95 -7.99
N GLY A 150 -1.44 1.79 -7.71
CA GLY A 150 -0.77 0.50 -7.87
C GLY A 150 -1.67 -0.56 -8.48
N VAL A 151 -2.36 -1.29 -7.61
CA VAL A 151 -3.20 -2.43 -7.99
C VAL A 151 -4.32 -2.02 -8.94
N VAL A 152 -5.11 -1.00 -8.58
CA VAL A 152 -6.27 -0.56 -9.36
C VAL A 152 -5.90 -0.09 -10.76
N PRO A 153 -4.98 0.86 -10.97
CA PRO A 153 -4.68 1.33 -12.33
C PRO A 153 -4.07 0.24 -13.21
N PHE A 154 -3.30 -0.69 -12.62
CA PHE A 154 -2.74 -1.83 -13.32
C PHE A 154 -3.82 -2.78 -13.82
N GLU A 155 -4.71 -3.21 -12.91
CA GLU A 155 -5.76 -4.18 -13.23
C GLU A 155 -6.82 -3.61 -14.16
N LEU A 156 -7.24 -2.36 -13.96
CA LEU A 156 -8.17 -1.70 -14.88
C LEU A 156 -7.61 -1.66 -16.30
N GLY A 157 -6.30 -1.49 -16.47
CA GLY A 157 -5.64 -1.58 -17.77
C GLY A 157 -5.81 -2.96 -18.43
N LEU A 158 -5.62 -4.04 -17.65
CA LEU A 158 -5.82 -5.41 -18.12
C LEU A 158 -7.27 -5.68 -18.51
N ILE A 159 -8.21 -5.33 -17.64
CA ILE A 159 -9.65 -5.58 -17.82
C ILE A 159 -10.20 -4.79 -19.01
N ILE A 160 -9.85 -3.51 -19.14
CA ILE A 160 -10.30 -2.69 -20.28
C ILE A 160 -9.74 -3.25 -21.59
N ASN A 161 -8.46 -3.63 -21.62
CA ASN A 161 -7.87 -4.25 -22.80
C ASN A 161 -8.58 -5.56 -23.17
N TYR A 162 -8.88 -6.38 -22.17
CA TYR A 162 -9.61 -7.63 -22.34
C TYR A 162 -11.00 -7.39 -22.96
N PHE A 163 -11.78 -6.44 -22.45
CA PHE A 163 -13.09 -6.11 -23.02
C PHE A 163 -13.03 -5.53 -24.44
N ILE A 164 -11.97 -4.78 -24.77
CA ILE A 164 -11.74 -4.29 -26.13
C ILE A 164 -11.44 -5.45 -27.09
N VAL A 165 -10.57 -6.39 -26.70
CA VAL A 165 -10.24 -7.57 -27.52
C VAL A 165 -11.47 -8.45 -27.73
N LYS A 166 -12.32 -8.61 -26.71
CA LYS A 166 -13.62 -9.31 -26.81
C LYS A 166 -14.69 -8.53 -27.58
N LYS A 167 -14.39 -7.30 -28.02
CA LYS A 167 -15.30 -6.40 -28.75
C LYS A 167 -16.56 -6.01 -27.98
N TYR A 168 -16.53 -6.06 -26.64
CA TYR A 168 -17.64 -5.57 -25.81
C TYR A 168 -17.70 -4.04 -25.79
N ILE A 169 -16.54 -3.39 -25.84
CA ILE A 169 -16.40 -1.93 -25.88
C ILE A 169 -15.27 -1.54 -26.83
N THR A 170 -15.22 -0.27 -27.24
CA THR A 170 -14.02 0.35 -27.83
C THR A 170 -13.46 1.42 -26.89
N LEU A 171 -12.16 1.71 -27.01
CA LEU A 171 -11.54 2.79 -26.23
C LEU A 171 -12.19 4.15 -26.52
N SER A 172 -12.55 4.41 -27.78
CA SER A 172 -13.26 5.64 -28.18
C SER A 172 -14.63 5.75 -27.50
N GLN A 173 -15.43 4.67 -27.52
CA GLN A 173 -16.73 4.65 -26.83
C GLN A 173 -16.58 4.86 -25.32
N LEU A 174 -15.61 4.19 -24.68
CA LEU A 174 -15.35 4.35 -23.25
C LEU A 174 -14.96 5.80 -22.91
N ASN A 175 -14.01 6.37 -23.64
CA ASN A 175 -13.57 7.76 -23.46
C ASN A 175 -14.70 8.76 -23.72
N CYS A 176 -15.53 8.51 -24.72
CA CYS A 176 -16.72 9.32 -24.99
C CYS A 176 -17.69 9.27 -23.79
N LYS A 177 -18.00 8.08 -23.26
CA LYS A 177 -18.87 7.95 -22.09
C LYS A 177 -18.27 8.61 -20.85
N ILE A 178 -16.97 8.45 -20.57
CA ILE A 178 -16.28 9.12 -19.46
C ILE A 178 -16.42 10.65 -19.58
N LYS A 179 -16.18 11.20 -20.77
CA LYS A 179 -16.23 12.65 -21.02
C LYS A 179 -17.61 13.25 -20.76
N HIS A 180 -18.68 12.54 -21.14
CA HIS A 180 -20.05 13.04 -21.07
C HIS A 180 -20.82 12.59 -19.81
N SER A 181 -20.23 11.71 -18.99
CA SER A 181 -20.82 11.31 -17.71
C SER A 181 -20.89 12.50 -16.74
N LYS A 182 -22.04 12.66 -16.09
CA LYS A 182 -22.21 13.65 -15.03
C LYS A 182 -21.77 13.05 -13.70
N PHE A 183 -20.71 13.61 -13.12
CA PHE A 183 -20.22 13.22 -11.80
C PHE A 183 -20.85 14.13 -10.74
N GLY A 184 -21.27 13.56 -9.62
CA GLY A 184 -21.86 14.31 -8.51
C GLY A 184 -20.86 15.28 -7.86
N PHE A 185 -21.34 16.14 -6.97
CA PHE A 185 -20.55 17.20 -6.32
C PHE A 185 -19.22 16.71 -5.74
N HIS A 186 -19.22 15.57 -5.03
CA HIS A 186 -18.04 14.99 -4.41
C HIS A 186 -16.99 14.47 -5.42
N ASP A 187 -17.39 14.20 -6.66
CA ASP A 187 -16.57 13.55 -7.68
C ASP A 187 -16.22 14.46 -8.85
N ALA A 188 -16.89 15.62 -8.98
CA ALA A 188 -16.73 16.54 -10.11
C ALA A 188 -15.28 17.02 -10.28
N ALA A 189 -14.60 17.35 -9.17
CA ALA A 189 -13.19 17.76 -9.18
C ALA A 189 -12.23 16.61 -9.54
N ASN A 190 -12.64 15.38 -9.28
CA ASN A 190 -11.84 14.16 -9.43
C ASN A 190 -12.34 13.26 -10.57
N LYS A 191 -13.06 13.82 -11.55
CA LYS A 191 -13.56 13.06 -12.70
C LYS A 191 -12.41 12.36 -13.42
N PRO A 192 -12.62 11.13 -13.94
CA PRO A 192 -11.60 10.45 -14.70
C PRO A 192 -11.21 11.25 -15.95
N THR A 193 -9.91 11.29 -16.25
CA THR A 193 -9.40 11.76 -17.53
C THR A 193 -9.58 10.71 -18.62
N ILE A 194 -9.43 11.17 -19.86
CA ILE A 194 -9.34 10.30 -21.03
C ILE A 194 -8.22 9.28 -20.81
N ILE A 195 -8.53 8.02 -21.09
CA ILE A 195 -7.58 6.91 -21.05
C ILE A 195 -6.76 6.96 -22.35
N PRO A 196 -5.43 7.13 -22.29
CA PRO A 196 -4.58 7.19 -23.49
C PRO A 196 -4.48 5.81 -24.15
N GLU A 197 -4.13 5.75 -25.43
CA GLU A 197 -4.00 4.47 -26.16
C GLU A 197 -2.94 3.52 -25.58
N SER A 198 -1.94 4.07 -24.87
CA SER A 198 -0.85 3.32 -24.24
C SER A 198 -1.17 2.79 -22.82
N PHE A 199 -2.45 2.57 -22.52
CA PHE A 199 -2.95 2.16 -21.20
C PHE A 199 -2.65 0.70 -20.83
N GLN A 200 -2.18 -0.14 -21.75
CA GLN A 200 -2.00 -1.58 -21.53
C GLN A 200 -0.98 -1.90 -20.42
N LYS A 201 -0.11 -0.95 -20.08
CA LYS A 201 0.83 -1.05 -18.94
C LYS A 201 0.27 -0.49 -17.61
N GLY A 202 -1.01 -0.14 -17.60
CA GLY A 202 -1.70 0.49 -16.49
C GLY A 202 -2.16 1.91 -16.81
N ILE A 203 -3.25 2.32 -16.20
CA ILE A 203 -3.89 3.62 -16.40
C ILE A 203 -3.18 4.68 -15.55
N LYS A 204 -2.53 5.64 -16.18
CA LYS A 204 -1.79 6.71 -15.47
C LYS A 204 -2.70 7.87 -15.08
N MET A 205 -3.11 7.90 -13.82
CA MET A 205 -3.95 8.95 -13.23
C MET A 205 -3.57 9.16 -11.77
N ILE A 206 -3.92 10.33 -11.21
CA ILE A 206 -3.81 10.57 -9.76
C ILE A 206 -4.78 9.66 -9.00
N ALA A 207 -4.43 9.28 -7.77
CA ALA A 207 -5.19 8.35 -6.94
C ALA A 207 -6.70 8.63 -6.89
N ALA A 208 -7.10 9.89 -6.67
CA ALA A 208 -8.50 10.28 -6.57
C ALA A 208 -9.30 10.03 -7.87
N ARG A 209 -8.67 10.26 -9.03
CA ARG A 209 -9.28 9.99 -10.34
C ARG A 209 -9.35 8.50 -10.64
N THR A 210 -8.35 7.73 -10.24
CA THR A 210 -8.36 6.27 -10.34
C THR A 210 -9.48 5.67 -9.48
N TRP A 211 -9.66 6.18 -8.26
CA TRP A 211 -10.75 5.75 -7.38
C TRP A 211 -12.13 6.08 -7.96
N CYS A 212 -12.28 7.28 -8.53
CA CYS A 212 -13.48 7.67 -9.24
C CYS A 212 -13.75 6.72 -10.43
N LEU A 213 -12.74 6.45 -11.26
CA LEU A 213 -12.87 5.53 -12.39
C LEU A 213 -13.33 4.13 -11.93
N LEU A 214 -12.71 3.54 -10.91
CA LEU A 214 -13.09 2.22 -10.40
C LEU A 214 -14.56 2.18 -9.94
N ARG A 215 -15.03 3.21 -9.24
CA ARG A 215 -16.41 3.27 -8.74
C ARG A 215 -17.44 3.36 -9.87
N PHE A 216 -17.16 4.17 -10.89
CA PHE A 216 -18.12 4.47 -11.96
C PHE A 216 -17.96 3.59 -13.20
N LEU A 217 -16.82 2.91 -13.39
CA LEU A 217 -16.60 2.07 -14.58
C LEU A 217 -17.70 1.02 -14.77
N PRO A 218 -18.13 0.25 -13.74
CA PRO A 218 -19.23 -0.69 -13.92
C PRO A 218 -20.54 -0.03 -14.40
N LEU A 219 -20.81 1.21 -13.97
CA LEU A 219 -21.99 1.95 -14.42
C LEU A 219 -21.87 2.43 -15.87
N ILE A 220 -20.65 2.73 -16.32
CA ILE A 220 -20.36 3.24 -17.66
C ILE A 220 -20.45 2.12 -18.72
N ILE A 221 -19.94 0.92 -18.42
CA ILE A 221 -19.81 -0.18 -19.38
C ILE A 221 -20.71 -1.38 -19.10
N GLY A 222 -21.45 -1.42 -17.98
CA GLY A 222 -22.18 -2.62 -17.56
C GLY A 222 -23.25 -3.12 -18.52
N GLN A 223 -23.87 -2.25 -19.33
CA GLN A 223 -24.80 -2.69 -20.37
C GLN A 223 -24.11 -3.35 -21.57
N SER A 224 -22.81 -3.16 -21.72
CA SER A 224 -22.03 -3.65 -22.86
C SER A 224 -21.26 -4.95 -22.54
N VAL A 225 -21.20 -5.36 -21.27
CA VAL A 225 -20.44 -6.53 -20.81
C VAL A 225 -21.39 -7.59 -20.25
N PRO A 226 -21.31 -8.87 -20.69
CA PRO A 226 -22.13 -9.94 -20.13
C PRO A 226 -21.83 -10.19 -18.64
N TYR A 227 -22.87 -10.46 -17.84
CA TYR A 227 -22.71 -10.76 -16.41
C TYR A 227 -21.88 -12.02 -16.13
N SER A 228 -21.89 -12.98 -17.05
CA SER A 228 -21.11 -14.22 -16.94
C SER A 228 -19.63 -14.06 -17.24
N GLU A 229 -19.18 -12.88 -17.66
CA GLU A 229 -17.78 -12.64 -18.03
C GLU A 229 -16.87 -12.66 -16.78
N PRO A 230 -15.86 -13.56 -16.71
CA PRO A 230 -14.96 -13.61 -15.56
C PRO A 230 -14.23 -12.29 -15.27
N ALA A 231 -13.81 -11.56 -16.30
CA ALA A 231 -13.17 -10.24 -16.11
C ALA A 231 -14.13 -9.17 -15.55
N TRP A 232 -15.45 -9.36 -15.71
CA TRP A 232 -16.46 -8.53 -15.06
C TRP A 232 -16.55 -8.83 -13.56
N CYS A 233 -16.57 -10.11 -13.20
CA CYS A 233 -16.52 -10.53 -11.80
C CYS A 233 -15.26 -9.98 -11.11
N LEU A 234 -14.09 -10.11 -11.76
CA LEU A 234 -12.83 -9.58 -11.25
C LEU A 234 -12.90 -8.07 -10.96
N LEU A 235 -13.44 -7.26 -11.89
CA LEU A 235 -13.63 -5.82 -11.70
C LEU A 235 -14.50 -5.49 -10.47
N LEU A 236 -15.59 -6.23 -10.29
CA LEU A 236 -16.50 -6.02 -9.17
C LEU A 236 -15.87 -6.42 -7.84
N THR A 237 -15.13 -7.53 -7.80
CA THR A 237 -14.39 -7.99 -6.63
C THR A 237 -13.29 -6.98 -6.23
N LEU A 238 -12.53 -6.43 -7.19
CA LEU A 238 -11.57 -5.36 -6.92
C LEU A 238 -12.26 -4.13 -6.32
N LYS A 239 -13.39 -3.71 -6.90
CA LYS A 239 -14.19 -2.59 -6.40
C LYS A 239 -14.65 -2.83 -4.95
N GLU A 240 -15.04 -4.06 -4.61
CA GLU A 240 -15.45 -4.43 -3.26
C GLU A 240 -14.28 -4.45 -2.27
N ILE A 241 -13.12 -5.00 -2.65
CA ILE A 241 -11.88 -4.94 -1.86
C ILE A 241 -11.54 -3.48 -1.54
N VAL A 242 -11.52 -2.60 -2.55
CA VAL A 242 -11.24 -1.17 -2.37
C VAL A 242 -12.29 -0.53 -1.47
N HIS A 243 -13.58 -0.87 -1.61
CA HIS A 243 -14.63 -0.32 -0.76
C HIS A 243 -14.42 -0.68 0.72
N ILE A 244 -14.10 -1.95 1.03
CA ILE A 244 -13.85 -2.39 2.41
C ILE A 244 -12.60 -1.73 2.98
N VAL A 245 -11.49 -1.76 2.23
CA VAL A 245 -10.21 -1.22 2.70
C VAL A 245 -10.28 0.29 2.94
N LEU A 246 -11.05 1.01 2.11
CA LEU A 246 -11.19 2.47 2.22
C LEU A 246 -12.35 2.90 3.12
N ALA A 247 -13.04 1.97 3.79
CA ALA A 247 -14.10 2.32 4.71
C ALA A 247 -13.52 3.03 5.96
N PRO A 248 -14.14 4.13 6.43
CA PRO A 248 -13.70 4.84 7.63
C PRO A 248 -13.93 4.04 8.91
N LYS A 249 -14.78 3.01 8.85
CA LYS A 249 -15.10 2.08 9.94
C LYS A 249 -15.27 0.70 9.33
N ILE A 250 -14.71 -0.32 9.98
CA ILE A 250 -14.73 -1.70 9.49
C ILE A 250 -15.17 -2.61 10.64
N ASN A 251 -16.17 -3.45 10.40
CA ASN A 251 -16.56 -4.50 11.35
C ASN A 251 -15.60 -5.70 11.20
N LEU A 252 -15.30 -6.38 12.31
CA LEU A 252 -14.41 -7.56 12.32
C LEU A 252 -14.84 -8.65 11.32
N SER A 253 -16.14 -8.87 11.11
CA SER A 253 -16.63 -9.85 10.12
C SER A 253 -16.19 -9.51 8.69
N TYR A 254 -16.14 -8.21 8.35
CA TYR A 254 -15.65 -7.75 7.05
C TYR A 254 -14.14 -7.96 6.88
N VAL A 255 -13.37 -8.06 7.97
CA VAL A 255 -11.93 -8.37 7.89
C VAL A 255 -11.72 -9.83 7.48
N SER A 256 -12.50 -10.75 8.04
CA SER A 256 -12.49 -12.16 7.61
C SER A 256 -12.96 -12.30 6.16
N TYR A 257 -14.05 -11.61 5.80
CA TYR A 257 -14.53 -11.60 4.42
C TYR A 257 -13.52 -11.01 3.43
N LEU A 258 -12.84 -9.91 3.79
CA LEU A 258 -11.77 -9.32 3.00
C LEU A 258 -10.63 -10.32 2.72
N THR A 259 -10.33 -11.21 3.66
CA THR A 259 -9.31 -12.25 3.48
C THR A 259 -9.68 -13.18 2.32
N HIS A 260 -10.92 -13.66 2.30
CA HIS A 260 -11.43 -14.51 1.22
C HIS A 260 -11.53 -13.74 -0.10
N LEU A 261 -12.06 -12.51 -0.08
CA LEU A 261 -12.15 -11.67 -1.27
C LEU A 261 -10.80 -11.47 -1.95
N ILE A 262 -9.74 -11.16 -1.19
CA ILE A 262 -8.40 -10.94 -1.75
C ILE A 262 -7.84 -12.24 -2.34
N GLN A 263 -8.04 -13.37 -1.67
CA GLN A 263 -7.61 -14.67 -2.18
C GLN A 263 -8.32 -15.02 -3.49
N ASP A 264 -9.65 -14.94 -3.51
CA ASP A 264 -10.47 -15.29 -4.68
C ASP A 264 -10.18 -14.36 -5.85
N HIS A 265 -10.04 -13.06 -5.57
CA HIS A 265 -9.64 -12.06 -6.54
C HIS A 265 -8.30 -12.39 -7.21
N HIS A 266 -7.24 -12.65 -6.44
CA HIS A 266 -5.92 -12.90 -7.00
C HIS A 266 -5.86 -14.24 -7.76
N ASN A 267 -6.59 -15.25 -7.30
CA ASN A 267 -6.75 -16.51 -8.01
C ASN A 267 -7.44 -16.30 -9.37
N LEU A 268 -8.58 -15.59 -9.39
CA LEU A 268 -9.31 -15.29 -10.61
C LEU A 268 -8.49 -14.44 -11.58
N LEU A 269 -7.73 -13.46 -11.08
CA LEU A 269 -6.82 -12.67 -11.90
C LEU A 269 -5.78 -13.56 -12.58
N LYS A 270 -5.17 -14.50 -11.85
CA LYS A 270 -4.20 -15.45 -12.40
C LYS A 270 -4.82 -16.44 -13.38
N GLU A 271 -6.08 -16.81 -13.20
CA GLU A 271 -6.81 -17.66 -14.13
C GLU A 271 -7.05 -16.93 -15.47
N ILE A 272 -7.52 -15.68 -15.41
CA ILE A 272 -7.83 -14.87 -16.61
C ILE A 272 -6.55 -14.40 -17.30
N PHE A 273 -5.51 -14.07 -16.54
CA PHE A 273 -4.25 -13.51 -17.03
C PHE A 273 -3.03 -14.32 -16.55
N PRO A 274 -2.86 -15.58 -16.99
CA PRO A 274 -1.86 -16.51 -16.44
C PRO A 274 -0.41 -16.06 -16.64
N THR A 275 -0.14 -15.32 -17.73
CA THR A 275 1.19 -14.80 -18.05
C THR A 275 1.55 -13.51 -17.32
N VAL A 276 0.57 -12.86 -16.68
CA VAL A 276 0.77 -11.61 -15.96
C VAL A 276 1.47 -11.88 -14.63
N LYS A 277 2.58 -11.15 -14.41
CA LYS A 277 3.28 -11.13 -13.12
C LYS A 277 2.67 -10.06 -12.22
N LEU A 278 2.16 -10.49 -11.06
CA LEU A 278 1.62 -9.57 -10.08
C LEU A 278 2.74 -8.74 -9.44
N THR A 279 2.52 -7.44 -9.29
CA THR A 279 3.46 -6.57 -8.59
C THR A 279 3.46 -6.86 -7.08
N PRO A 280 4.49 -6.45 -6.31
CA PRO A 280 4.49 -6.61 -4.85
C PRO A 280 3.28 -5.99 -4.15
N LYS A 281 2.68 -4.94 -4.72
CA LYS A 281 1.49 -4.28 -4.16
C LYS A 281 0.30 -5.24 -4.04
N PHE A 282 0.12 -6.18 -4.98
CA PHE A 282 -0.89 -7.24 -4.85
C PHE A 282 -0.63 -8.11 -3.63
N HIS A 283 0.63 -8.46 -3.37
CA HIS A 283 1.00 -9.23 -2.18
C HIS A 283 0.82 -8.42 -0.89
N PHE A 284 1.02 -7.10 -0.91
CA PHE A 284 0.75 -6.27 0.27
C PHE A 284 -0.71 -6.34 0.69
N LEU A 285 -1.65 -6.41 -0.27
CA LEU A 285 -3.07 -6.61 0.04
C LEU A 285 -3.33 -7.90 0.82
N VAL A 286 -2.61 -8.98 0.54
CA VAL A 286 -2.73 -10.24 1.31
C VAL A 286 -2.47 -10.01 2.81
N GLN A 287 -1.67 -9.00 3.15
CA GLN A 287 -1.38 -8.64 4.54
C GLN A 287 -2.42 -7.70 5.15
N TYR A 288 -3.30 -7.07 4.35
CA TYR A 288 -4.21 -6.02 4.82
C TYR A 288 -5.18 -6.47 5.91
N PRO A 289 -5.80 -7.66 5.85
CA PRO A 289 -6.69 -8.09 6.93
C PRO A 289 -6.00 -8.04 8.30
N ARG A 290 -4.78 -8.60 8.40
CA ARG A 290 -3.98 -8.54 9.63
C ARG A 290 -3.59 -7.12 10.03
N ARG A 291 -3.30 -6.25 9.05
CA ARG A 291 -2.93 -4.85 9.33
C ARG A 291 -4.12 -4.03 9.79
N ILE A 292 -5.32 -4.29 9.27
CA ILE A 292 -6.57 -3.68 9.75
C ILE A 292 -6.85 -4.10 11.20
N LEU A 293 -6.61 -5.36 11.57
CA LEU A 293 -6.73 -5.80 12.97
C LEU A 293 -5.74 -5.09 13.90
N ALA A 294 -4.54 -4.78 13.40
CA ALA A 294 -3.48 -4.16 14.20
C ALA A 294 -3.63 -2.63 14.34
N PHE A 295 -4.10 -1.94 13.29
CA PHE A 295 -4.12 -0.48 13.23
C PHE A 295 -5.53 0.12 13.19
N GLY A 296 -6.54 -0.68 12.89
CA GLY A 296 -7.87 -0.19 12.53
C GLY A 296 -7.97 0.20 11.05
N PRO A 297 -8.95 1.05 10.70
CA PRO A 297 -9.15 1.52 9.32
C PRO A 297 -7.89 2.15 8.71
N LEU A 298 -7.45 1.64 7.56
CA LEU A 298 -6.18 2.06 6.93
C LEU A 298 -6.22 3.47 6.32
N THR A 299 -7.41 4.04 6.14
CA THR A 299 -7.59 5.43 5.68
C THR A 299 -7.03 6.47 6.65
N CYS A 300 -6.81 6.10 7.91
CA CYS A 300 -6.12 6.94 8.90
C CYS A 300 -4.59 6.91 8.75
N PHE A 301 -4.04 6.03 7.89
CA PHE A 301 -2.60 5.71 7.84
C PHE A 301 -2.00 5.80 6.42
N TRP A 302 -2.58 6.59 5.52
CA TRP A 302 -1.94 6.91 4.24
C TRP A 302 -1.36 8.31 4.22
N SER A 303 -0.38 8.54 3.36
CA SER A 303 0.28 9.83 3.20
C SER A 303 -0.12 10.48 1.88
N THR A 304 -0.41 11.78 1.87
CA THR A 304 -0.83 12.52 0.65
C THR A 304 0.33 13.24 -0.04
N THR A 305 1.57 12.83 0.20
CA THR A 305 2.75 13.54 -0.33
C THR A 305 3.83 12.57 -0.81
N THR A 306 3.86 12.33 -2.12
CA THR A 306 5.08 11.94 -2.82
C THR A 306 5.83 13.22 -3.19
N MET A 307 6.56 13.82 -2.24
CA MET A 307 7.62 14.78 -2.58
C MET A 307 8.96 14.14 -2.22
N LEU A 308 9.44 13.32 -3.16
CA LEU A 308 10.87 13.13 -3.36
C LEU A 308 11.17 13.53 -4.81
N LEU A 309 11.32 14.84 -5.00
CA LEU A 309 12.14 15.40 -6.08
C LEU A 309 13.38 16.01 -5.43
#